data_AF-A0AAJ6JH58-F1
#
_entry.id   AF-A0AAJ6JH58-F1
#
_cell.length_a   1.000
_cell.length_b   1.000
_cell.length_c   1.000
_cell.angle_alpha   90.00
_cell.angle_beta   90.00
_cell.angle_gamma   90.00
#
_symmetry.space_group_name_H-M   'P 1'
#
loop_
_entity.id
_entity.type
_entity.pdbx_description
1 polymer ?
#
loop_
_entity_poly.entity_id
_entity_poly.type
_entity_poly.pdbx_seq_one_letter_code
_entity_poly.pdbx_strand_id
1 'polypeptide(L)'
;MRPAIISSPKGPLFYWNVDQAVGKNGANKSDDVLFVKWCFYKLGKFHGTTPEVRAAIDKMTVNEHCNGRDGDPLVEAIKTLQRFLNHPLVDGRVSPARTGEGNYYYAGTRTTFLILYPLNAVLQQMYPAQFPRIDLMPEFVWRIRDKATAPFAW
;
A
#
# COMPACT_ATOMS: atom_id res chain seq x y z
N MET A 1 9.08 -2.00 4.87
CA MET A 1 8.67 -2.22 3.49
C MET A 1 9.83 -2.86 2.74
N ARG A 2 9.52 -3.62 1.70
CA ARG A 2 10.51 -4.39 0.92
C ARG A 2 10.03 -4.59 -0.52
N PRO A 3 10.96 -4.75 -1.48
CA PRO A 3 10.60 -5.21 -2.82
C PRO A 3 10.12 -6.67 -2.75
N ALA A 4 9.25 -7.04 -3.68
CA ALA A 4 8.80 -8.40 -3.85
C ALA A 4 8.50 -8.69 -5.32
N ILE A 5 8.59 -9.96 -5.68
CA ILE A 5 8.21 -10.47 -7.01
C ILE A 5 7.10 -11.48 -6.80
N ILE A 6 6.03 -11.35 -7.57
CA ILE A 6 4.99 -12.37 -7.65
C ILE A 6 4.99 -12.99 -9.04
N SER A 7 4.72 -14.28 -9.10
CA SER A 7 4.47 -14.97 -10.36
C SER A 7 3.09 -14.58 -10.91
N SER A 8 3.03 -14.19 -12.18
CA SER A 8 1.77 -13.96 -12.90
C SER A 8 1.77 -14.67 -14.25
N PRO A 9 0.60 -14.94 -14.86
CA PRO A 9 0.52 -15.55 -16.19
C PRO A 9 1.23 -14.76 -17.30
N LYS A 10 1.46 -13.46 -17.09
CA LYS A 10 2.16 -12.57 -18.04
C LYS A 10 3.67 -12.44 -17.75
N GLY A 11 4.18 -13.20 -16.78
CA GLY A 11 5.56 -13.10 -16.28
C GLY A 11 5.64 -12.58 -14.84
N PRO A 12 6.84 -12.55 -14.25
CA PRO A 12 7.05 -12.02 -12.91
C PRO A 12 6.65 -10.54 -12.83
N LEU A 13 5.87 -10.18 -11.81
CA LEU A 13 5.50 -8.79 -11.53
C LEU A 13 6.23 -8.32 -10.27
N PHE A 14 6.91 -7.17 -10.41
CA PHE A 14 7.52 -6.48 -9.29
C PHE A 14 6.47 -5.66 -8.53
N TYR A 15 6.53 -5.67 -7.20
CA TYR A 15 5.73 -4.80 -6.35
C TYR A 15 6.43 -4.49 -5.02
N TRP A 16 5.99 -3.42 -4.36
CA TRP A 16 6.42 -3.06 -3.02
C TRP A 16 5.44 -3.59 -1.96
N ASN A 17 6.00 -4.23 -0.94
CA ASN A 17 5.26 -4.89 0.13
C ASN A 17 5.62 -4.27 1.49
N VAL A 18 4.73 -4.41 2.49
CA VAL A 18 5.05 -4.07 3.89
C VAL A 18 5.80 -5.22 4.56
N ASP A 19 6.63 -4.91 5.57
CA ASP A 19 7.30 -5.95 6.36
C ASP A 19 6.34 -6.53 7.41
N GLN A 20 5.55 -5.65 8.04
CA GLN A 20 4.56 -6.00 9.05
C GLN A 20 3.21 -5.34 8.77
N ALA A 21 2.15 -5.83 9.42
CA ALA A 21 0.80 -5.34 9.17
C ALA A 21 0.64 -3.87 9.62
N VAL A 22 -0.07 -3.10 8.80
CA VAL A 22 -0.38 -1.67 9.01
C VAL A 22 -1.88 -1.49 9.15
N GLY A 23 -2.31 -0.53 9.97
CA GLY A 23 -3.71 -0.26 10.26
C GLY A 23 -4.21 -1.01 11.50
N LYS A 24 -5.46 -1.48 11.45
CA LYS A 24 -6.16 -2.00 12.63
C LYS A 24 -5.45 -3.22 13.21
N ASN A 25 -5.14 -3.15 14.51
CA ASN A 25 -4.41 -4.19 15.25
C ASN A 25 -3.06 -4.59 14.59
N GLY A 26 -2.52 -3.73 13.73
CA GLY A 26 -1.24 -3.94 13.05
C GLY A 26 -0.06 -3.68 13.98
N ALA A 27 1.12 -4.13 13.58
CA ALA A 27 2.35 -3.74 14.28
C ALA A 27 2.66 -2.25 14.06
N ASN A 28 2.17 -1.67 12.96
CA ASN A 28 2.27 -0.24 12.65
C ASN A 28 3.71 0.29 12.72
N LYS A 29 4.67 -0.52 12.25
CA LYS A 29 6.06 -0.13 12.11
C LYS A 29 6.16 1.15 11.28
N SER A 30 6.93 2.13 11.76
CA SER A 30 7.06 3.47 11.18
C SER A 30 7.21 3.46 9.66
N ASP A 31 8.10 2.62 9.14
CA ASP A 31 8.45 2.64 7.72
C ASP A 31 7.33 2.06 6.85
N ASP A 32 6.61 1.06 7.36
CA ASP A 32 5.46 0.47 6.67
C ASP A 32 4.28 1.46 6.69
N VAL A 33 4.05 2.14 7.83
CA VAL A 33 3.03 3.19 7.96
C VAL A 33 3.31 4.34 7.00
N LEU A 34 4.56 4.84 6.96
CA LEU A 34 4.98 5.91 6.06
C LEU A 34 4.81 5.51 4.60
N PHE A 35 5.21 4.28 4.24
CA PHE A 35 5.03 3.76 2.90
C PHE A 35 3.54 3.68 2.50
N VAL A 36 2.68 3.12 3.36
CA VAL A 36 1.24 3.01 3.08
C VAL A 36 0.59 4.40 2.99
N LYS A 37 0.92 5.33 3.90
CA LYS A 37 0.42 6.70 3.84
C LYS A 37 0.85 7.43 2.57
N TRP A 38 2.10 7.25 2.14
CA TRP A 38 2.58 7.82 0.88
C TRP A 38 1.86 7.25 -0.33
N CYS A 39 1.62 5.94 -0.35
CA CYS A 39 0.82 5.31 -1.39
C CYS A 39 -0.61 5.87 -1.45
N PHE A 40 -1.26 6.07 -0.30
CA PHE A 40 -2.56 6.74 -0.24
C PHE A 40 -2.50 8.20 -0.68
N TYR A 41 -1.45 8.94 -0.33
CA TYR A 41 -1.24 10.29 -0.83
C TYR A 41 -1.16 10.34 -2.36
N LYS A 42 -0.47 9.37 -2.98
CA LYS A 42 -0.44 9.22 -4.44
C LYS A 42 -1.80 8.83 -5.02
N LEU A 43 -2.50 7.90 -4.37
CA LEU A 43 -3.88 7.55 -4.72
C LEU A 43 -4.79 8.79 -4.68
N GLY A 44 -4.69 9.65 -3.67
CA GLY A 44 -5.50 10.88 -3.58
C GLY A 44 -5.33 11.80 -4.80
N LYS A 45 -4.13 11.86 -5.37
CA LYS A 45 -3.81 12.65 -6.57
C LYS A 45 -4.13 11.96 -7.89
N PHE A 46 -4.38 10.66 -7.88
CA PHE A 46 -4.68 9.90 -9.08
C PHE A 46 -6.07 10.28 -9.62
N HIS A 47 -6.17 10.54 -10.93
CA HIS A 47 -7.41 10.97 -11.57
C HIS A 47 -8.54 9.94 -11.48
N GLY A 48 -8.21 8.65 -11.41
CA GLY A 48 -9.20 7.57 -11.27
C GLY A 48 -9.74 7.38 -9.85
N THR A 49 -9.31 8.18 -8.88
CA THR A 49 -9.74 8.05 -7.48
C THR A 49 -11.10 8.72 -7.27
N THR A 50 -12.02 7.99 -6.65
CA THR A 50 -13.36 8.50 -6.36
C THR A 50 -13.35 9.59 -5.29
N PRO A 51 -14.35 10.48 -5.28
CA PRO A 51 -14.47 11.54 -4.26
C PRO A 51 -14.51 10.98 -2.84
N GLU A 52 -15.16 9.84 -2.62
CA GLU A 52 -15.26 9.20 -1.31
C GLU A 52 -13.88 8.73 -0.79
N VAL A 53 -13.11 8.05 -1.64
CA VAL A 53 -11.76 7.61 -1.29
C VAL A 53 -10.84 8.81 -1.07
N ARG A 54 -10.95 9.85 -1.91
CA ARG A 54 -10.17 11.08 -1.75
C ARG A 54 -10.48 11.80 -0.44
N ALA A 55 -11.77 11.94 -0.09
CA ALA A 55 -12.17 12.56 1.18
C ALA A 55 -11.70 11.79 2.42
N ALA A 56 -11.56 10.45 2.33
CA ALA A 56 -10.97 9.66 3.41
C ALA A 56 -9.44 9.88 3.51
N ILE A 57 -8.76 10.02 2.37
CA ILE A 57 -7.32 10.31 2.32
C ILE A 57 -7.00 11.70 2.87
N ASP A 58 -7.83 12.71 2.56
CA ASP A 58 -7.61 14.10 2.96
C ASP A 58 -7.69 14.29 4.49
N LYS A 59 -8.32 13.36 5.21
CA LYS A 59 -8.35 13.35 6.69
C LYS A 59 -7.04 12.87 7.31
N MET A 60 -6.15 12.27 6.53
CA MET A 60 -4.88 11.77 7.01
C MET A 60 -3.81 12.82 6.89
N THR A 61 -2.97 12.96 7.92
CA THR A 61 -1.67 13.63 7.75
C THR A 61 -0.57 12.58 7.53
N VAL A 62 0.36 12.88 6.63
CA VAL A 62 1.46 11.96 6.27
C VAL A 62 2.41 11.71 7.46
N ASN A 63 2.54 12.68 8.37
CA ASN A 63 3.52 12.63 9.47
C ASN A 63 2.98 12.06 10.79
N GLU A 64 1.67 11.87 10.95
CA GLU A 64 1.12 11.28 12.17
C GLU A 64 1.43 9.78 12.28
N HIS A 65 1.51 9.28 13.51
CA HIS A 65 1.59 7.84 13.76
C HIS A 65 0.24 7.16 13.54
N CYS A 66 0.25 5.86 13.23
CA CYS A 66 -0.95 5.04 13.21
C CYS A 66 -1.07 4.29 14.54
N ASN A 67 -2.11 4.57 15.30
CA ASN A 67 -2.38 3.93 16.60
C ASN A 67 -3.12 2.59 16.46
N GLY A 68 -3.58 2.25 15.25
CA GLY A 68 -4.23 0.97 14.93
C GLY A 68 -5.63 0.78 15.52
N ARG A 69 -6.31 1.84 15.97
CA ARG A 69 -7.68 1.81 16.49
C ARG A 69 -8.68 2.22 15.41
N ASP A 70 -9.97 1.93 15.65
CA ASP A 70 -11.05 2.23 14.70
C ASP A 70 -11.27 3.73 14.40
N GLY A 71 -10.72 4.64 15.20
CA GLY A 71 -10.77 6.09 14.94
C GLY A 71 -9.53 6.66 14.25
N ASP A 72 -8.54 5.82 13.93
CA ASP A 72 -7.31 6.27 13.29
C ASP A 72 -7.59 6.66 11.83
N PRO A 73 -7.16 7.84 11.36
CA PRO A 73 -7.41 8.27 9.98
C PRO A 73 -6.89 7.29 8.93
N LEU A 74 -5.76 6.63 9.18
CA LEU A 74 -5.22 5.63 8.27
C LEU A 74 -6.10 4.37 8.25
N VAL A 75 -6.59 3.93 9.40
CA VAL A 75 -7.51 2.78 9.48
C VAL A 75 -8.79 3.06 8.71
N GLU A 76 -9.35 4.26 8.83
CA GLU A 76 -10.56 4.64 8.10
C GLU A 76 -10.31 4.75 6.58
N ALA A 77 -9.19 5.33 6.14
CA ALA A 77 -8.84 5.34 4.72
C ALA A 77 -8.66 3.92 4.14
N ILE A 78 -8.06 3.01 4.92
CA ILE A 78 -7.94 1.60 4.56
C ILE A 78 -9.32 0.96 4.41
N LYS A 79 -10.24 1.16 5.37
CA LYS A 79 -11.61 0.63 5.27
C LYS A 79 -12.36 1.19 4.07
N THR A 80 -12.27 2.48 3.82
CA THR A 80 -12.94 3.12 2.68
C THR A 80 -12.45 2.53 1.37
N LEU A 81 -11.13 2.36 1.22
CA LEU A 81 -10.58 1.71 0.04
C LEU A 81 -11.01 0.23 -0.08
N GLN A 82 -11.04 -0.52 1.04
CA GLN A 82 -11.55 -1.89 1.04
C GLN A 82 -13.01 -1.98 0.58
N ARG A 83 -13.89 -1.09 1.06
CA ARG A 83 -15.28 -1.02 0.61
C ARG A 83 -15.38 -0.68 -0.87
N PHE A 84 -14.63 0.32 -1.31
CA PHE A 84 -14.62 0.74 -2.72
C PHE A 84 -14.19 -0.38 -3.67
N LEU A 85 -13.21 -1.18 -3.26
CA LEU A 85 -12.74 -2.34 -4.02
C LEU A 85 -13.65 -3.57 -3.89
N ASN A 86 -14.79 -3.46 -3.19
CA ASN A 86 -15.66 -4.57 -2.83
C ASN A 86 -14.87 -5.73 -2.19
N HIS A 87 -13.94 -5.39 -1.30
CA HIS A 87 -13.06 -6.35 -0.63
C HIS A 87 -13.89 -7.30 0.26
N PRO A 88 -13.62 -8.62 0.24
CA PRO A 88 -14.38 -9.59 1.05
C PRO A 88 -14.24 -9.37 2.56
N LEU A 89 -13.24 -8.61 2.99
CA LEU A 89 -12.96 -8.27 4.38
C LEU A 89 -12.69 -6.76 4.54
N VAL A 90 -13.56 -6.05 5.26
CA VAL A 90 -13.39 -4.62 5.55
C VAL A 90 -12.99 -4.46 7.01
N ASP A 91 -11.70 -4.65 7.29
CA ASP A 91 -11.14 -4.66 8.65
C ASP A 91 -10.23 -3.46 8.95
N GLY A 92 -9.90 -2.63 7.96
CA GLY A 92 -8.99 -1.50 8.14
C GLY A 92 -7.53 -1.91 8.32
N ARG A 93 -7.14 -3.09 7.83
CA ARG A 93 -5.77 -3.63 7.95
C ARG A 93 -5.14 -3.94 6.60
N VAL A 94 -3.91 -3.48 6.41
CA VAL A 94 -3.01 -3.90 5.32
C VAL A 94 -2.09 -4.98 5.87
N SER A 95 -2.25 -6.22 5.41
CA SER A 95 -1.38 -7.34 5.79
C SER A 95 -0.23 -7.53 4.79
N PRO A 96 0.97 -7.93 5.24
CA PRO A 96 2.08 -8.27 4.35
C PRO A 96 1.70 -9.40 3.40
N ALA A 97 2.13 -9.31 2.14
CA ALA A 97 2.12 -10.46 1.25
C ALA A 97 3.12 -11.52 1.75
N ARG A 98 2.61 -12.73 2.05
CA ARG A 98 3.38 -13.84 2.65
C ARG A 98 3.87 -14.88 1.63
N THR A 99 3.27 -14.93 0.45
CA THR A 99 3.56 -15.93 -0.59
C THR A 99 4.10 -15.24 -1.85
N GLY A 100 4.98 -15.92 -2.59
CA GLY A 100 5.38 -15.52 -3.95
C GLY A 100 4.24 -15.61 -4.98
N GLU A 101 3.04 -15.92 -4.50
CA GLU A 101 1.79 -15.91 -5.23
C GLU A 101 1.05 -14.62 -4.89
N GLY A 102 0.52 -13.91 -5.88
CA GLY A 102 -0.21 -12.64 -5.68
C GLY A 102 -1.53 -12.77 -4.90
N ASN A 103 -1.82 -13.94 -4.33
CA ASN A 103 -3.06 -14.27 -3.65
C ASN A 103 -2.78 -14.65 -2.18
N TYR A 104 -3.61 -14.13 -1.28
CA TYR A 104 -3.76 -14.64 0.07
C TYR A 104 -4.99 -15.54 0.14
N TYR A 105 -4.99 -16.54 1.00
CA TYR A 105 -6.20 -17.29 1.34
C TYR A 105 -6.71 -16.79 2.69
N TYR A 106 -7.88 -16.13 2.71
CA TYR A 106 -8.60 -15.82 3.95
C TYR A 106 -9.89 -16.64 3.99
N ALA A 107 -10.06 -17.44 5.05
CA ALA A 107 -11.24 -18.28 5.28
C ALA A 107 -11.65 -19.14 4.05
N GLY A 108 -10.68 -19.78 3.39
CA GLY A 108 -10.93 -20.64 2.23
C GLY A 108 -11.21 -19.92 0.90
N THR A 109 -11.20 -18.58 0.89
CA THR A 109 -11.43 -17.77 -0.32
C THR A 109 -10.10 -17.21 -0.82
N ARG A 110 -9.86 -17.29 -2.15
CA ARG A 110 -8.74 -16.57 -2.79
C ARG A 110 -9.03 -15.08 -2.71
N THR A 111 -8.20 -14.35 -1.97
CA THR A 111 -8.29 -12.90 -1.82
C THR A 111 -6.94 -12.32 -2.21
N THR A 112 -6.90 -11.57 -3.32
CA THR A 112 -5.70 -10.83 -3.72
C THR A 112 -5.27 -9.90 -2.57
N PHE A 113 -3.98 -9.68 -2.36
CA PHE A 113 -3.48 -8.71 -1.36
C PHE A 113 -3.87 -7.28 -1.78
N LEU A 114 -5.13 -6.94 -1.54
CA LEU A 114 -5.92 -6.01 -2.35
C LEU A 114 -5.71 -4.54 -2.02
N ILE A 115 -4.84 -4.17 -1.08
CA ILE A 115 -4.51 -2.75 -0.89
C ILE A 115 -3.14 -2.46 -1.48
N LEU A 116 -2.16 -3.33 -1.24
CA LEU A 116 -0.85 -3.15 -1.86
C LEU A 116 -0.91 -3.28 -3.38
N TYR A 117 -1.73 -4.17 -3.94
CA TYR A 117 -1.83 -4.31 -5.39
C TYR A 117 -2.39 -3.05 -6.09
N PRO A 118 -3.57 -2.50 -5.75
CA PRO A 118 -4.04 -1.27 -6.37
C PRO A 118 -3.16 -0.06 -6.03
N LEU A 119 -2.57 0.01 -4.84
CA LEU A 119 -1.62 1.07 -4.51
C LEU A 119 -0.37 0.99 -5.41
N ASN A 120 0.21 -0.20 -5.62
CA ASN A 120 1.32 -0.38 -6.57
C ASN A 120 0.90 -0.11 -8.02
N ALA A 121 -0.31 -0.51 -8.42
CA ALA A 121 -0.83 -0.26 -9.77
C ALA A 121 -0.97 1.23 -10.06
N VAL A 122 -1.43 2.02 -9.07
CA VAL A 122 -1.48 3.48 -9.19
C VAL A 122 -0.08 4.06 -9.38
N LEU A 123 0.92 3.59 -8.62
CA LEU A 123 2.31 4.03 -8.81
C LEU A 123 2.84 3.69 -10.20
N GLN A 124 2.56 2.48 -10.70
CA GLN A 124 2.95 2.06 -12.05
C GLN A 124 2.28 2.90 -13.14
N GLN A 125 1.00 3.26 -12.98
CA GLN A 125 0.28 4.08 -13.95
C GLN A 125 0.72 5.54 -13.91
N MET A 126 0.95 6.10 -12.73
CA MET A 126 1.40 7.50 -12.58
C MET A 126 2.85 7.70 -13.00
N TYR A 127 3.71 6.70 -12.76
CA TYR A 127 5.16 6.81 -12.90
C TYR A 127 5.77 5.59 -13.61
N PRO A 128 5.34 5.26 -14.84
CA PRO A 128 5.74 4.03 -15.52
C PRO A 128 7.24 3.94 -15.80
N ALA A 129 7.90 5.06 -16.08
CA ALA A 129 9.34 5.11 -16.35
C ALA A 129 10.21 5.02 -15.08
N GLN A 130 9.64 5.31 -13.92
CA GLN A 130 10.35 5.29 -12.64
C GLN A 130 10.09 3.99 -11.88
N PHE A 131 8.93 3.36 -12.04
CA PHE A 131 8.67 2.08 -11.40
C PHE A 131 9.66 1.00 -11.92
N PRO A 132 10.35 0.23 -11.04
CA PRO A 132 10.11 0.03 -9.61
C PRO A 132 10.87 0.95 -8.63
N ARG A 133 11.68 1.89 -9.12
CA ARG A 133 12.44 2.88 -8.34
C ARG A 133 11.55 3.96 -7.73
N ILE A 134 10.77 3.56 -6.71
CA ILE A 134 9.88 4.49 -5.98
C ILE A 134 10.63 5.63 -5.30
N ASP A 135 11.93 5.45 -5.01
CA ASP A 135 12.83 6.49 -4.48
C ASP A 135 13.07 7.65 -5.46
N LEU A 136 12.85 7.44 -6.76
CA LEU A 136 12.98 8.46 -7.80
C LEU A 136 11.65 9.18 -8.07
N MET A 137 10.55 8.73 -7.45
CA MET A 137 9.24 9.35 -7.65
C MET A 137 9.13 10.65 -6.85
N PRO A 138 8.41 11.67 -7.37
CA PRO A 138 8.21 12.92 -6.65
C PRO A 138 7.62 12.68 -5.26
N GLU A 139 8.00 13.51 -4.28
CA GLU A 139 7.40 13.52 -2.93
C GLU A 139 7.57 12.17 -2.19
N PHE A 140 8.51 11.34 -2.62
CA PHE A 140 8.86 10.12 -1.91
C PHE A 140 9.34 10.46 -0.49
N VAL A 141 9.00 9.60 0.46
CA VAL A 141 9.30 9.82 1.87
C VAL A 141 10.79 9.59 2.13
N TRP A 142 11.55 10.69 2.26
CA TRP A 142 13.00 10.65 2.41
C TRP A 142 13.47 9.75 3.57
N ARG A 143 12.69 9.65 4.66
CA ARG A 143 13.01 8.85 5.85
C ARG A 143 13.11 7.34 5.58
N ILE A 144 12.54 6.86 4.49
CA ILE A 144 12.58 5.44 4.10
C ILE A 144 13.28 5.20 2.76
N ARG A 145 14.02 6.21 2.26
CA ARG A 145 14.71 6.18 0.95
C ARG A 145 15.75 5.08 0.84
N ASP A 146 16.50 4.83 1.90
CA ASP A 146 17.55 3.80 1.90
C ASP A 146 16.94 2.41 1.66
N LYS A 147 15.75 2.15 2.19
CA LYS A 147 15.02 0.89 1.94
C LYS A 147 14.48 0.78 0.51
N ALA A 148 14.14 1.90 -0.10
CA ALA A 148 13.69 1.94 -1.49
C ALA A 148 14.86 1.76 -2.49
N THR A 149 16.06 2.21 -2.12
CA THR A 149 17.26 2.17 -2.97
C THR A 149 18.08 0.89 -2.84
N ALA A 150 18.16 0.30 -1.63
CA ALA A 150 18.97 -0.90 -1.35
C ALA A 150 18.82 -2.06 -2.37
N PRO A 151 17.63 -2.35 -2.93
CA PRO A 151 17.47 -3.42 -3.91
C PRO A 151 18.12 -3.16 -5.27
N PHE A 152 18.58 -1.92 -5.53
CA PHE A 152 19.10 -1.46 -6.82
C PHE A 152 20.49 -0.84 -6.71
N ALA A 153 21.11 -0.89 -5.53
CA ALA A 153 22.50 -0.52 -5.34
C ALA A 153 23.37 -1.68 -5.84
N TRP A 154 24.17 -1.40 -6.88
CA TRP A 154 25.16 -2.31 -7.44
C TRP A 154 26.55 -1.94 -6.92
#